data_AF-A0A519J3U7-F1
#
_entry.id   AF-A0A519J3U7-F1
#
_cell.length_a   1.000
_cell.length_b   1.000
_cell.length_c   1.000
_cell.angle_alpha   90.00
_cell.angle_beta   90.00
_cell.angle_gamma   90.00
#
_symmetry.space_group_name_H-M   'P 1'
#
loop_
_entity.id
_entity.type
_entity.pdbx_description
1 polymer ?
#
loop_
_entity_poly.entity_id
_entity_poly.type
_entity_poly.pdbx_seq_one_letter_code
_entity_poly.pdbx_strand_id
1 'polypeptide(L)'
;MMRSMLFLAILVGASACDQLAAPVRKSPLPPVAAPNIPRPLTASGAPVTLSPAAANRQEAASVTEVVVLRGQGDTTIKLFGLAGGDPAMNGLHTYLAVFIDPAQGWRVFQIGDFLSFRVVASSPGRVDLEVRESTHNPDTGVIGQATRRMIVGFARGPQGEPPATITVTPAR
;
A
#
# COMPACT_ATOMS: atom_id res chain seq x y z
N MET A 1 47.64 -57.22 23.81
CA MET A 1 46.96 -58.25 23.00
C MET A 1 46.14 -57.49 21.95
N MET A 2 46.54 -57.17 20.72
CA MET A 2 47.24 -57.85 19.61
C MET A 2 46.52 -59.10 19.09
N ARG A 3 46.20 -59.05 17.77
CA ARG A 3 45.66 -60.05 16.82
C ARG A 3 44.23 -59.73 16.33
N SER A 4 43.90 -59.74 15.04
CA SER A 4 44.68 -59.88 13.81
C SER A 4 43.81 -59.37 12.64
N MET A 5 44.49 -58.75 11.67
CA MET A 5 44.05 -58.52 10.29
C MET A 5 43.37 -59.74 9.66
N LEU A 6 42.39 -59.48 8.79
CA LEU A 6 42.31 -60.19 7.52
C LEU A 6 41.91 -59.19 6.41
N PHE A 7 42.86 -58.96 5.51
CA PHE A 7 42.66 -58.32 4.22
C PHE A 7 42.01 -59.31 3.26
N LEU A 8 41.06 -58.85 2.45
CA LEU A 8 40.78 -59.45 1.15
C LEU A 8 40.63 -58.34 0.10
N ALA A 9 41.60 -58.26 -0.79
CA ALA A 9 41.58 -57.42 -1.98
C ALA A 9 40.99 -58.23 -3.15
N ILE A 10 40.05 -57.64 -3.89
CA ILE A 10 39.71 -58.05 -5.26
C ILE A 10 39.64 -56.79 -6.12
N LEU A 11 40.38 -56.83 -7.24
CA LEU A 11 40.58 -55.78 -8.23
C LEU A 11 39.64 -55.96 -9.44
N VAL A 12 39.33 -54.81 -10.06
CA VAL A 12 39.05 -54.54 -11.48
C VAL A 12 37.63 -54.74 -12.02
N GLY A 13 37.12 -53.65 -12.59
CA GLY A 13 36.02 -53.64 -13.55
C GLY A 13 35.62 -52.22 -13.94
N ALA A 14 36.39 -51.57 -14.82
CA ALA A 14 35.99 -50.31 -15.44
C ALA A 14 34.86 -50.58 -16.46
N SER A 15 33.76 -49.86 -16.36
CA SER A 15 32.95 -49.53 -17.53
C SER A 15 32.04 -48.33 -17.26
N ALA A 16 32.09 -47.39 -18.21
CA ALA A 16 31.37 -46.13 -18.22
C ALA A 16 29.85 -46.34 -18.28
N CYS A 17 29.10 -45.51 -17.55
CA CYS A 17 27.80 -45.04 -17.98
C CYS A 17 27.71 -43.55 -17.62
N ASP A 18 28.22 -42.72 -18.53
CA ASP A 18 27.70 -41.38 -18.75
C ASP A 18 26.17 -41.49 -18.81
N GLN A 19 25.49 -41.11 -17.73
CA GLN A 19 24.09 -40.75 -17.83
C GLN A 19 24.04 -39.40 -18.53
N LEU A 20 23.93 -39.47 -19.86
CA LEU A 20 23.46 -38.37 -20.70
C LEU A 20 22.22 -37.77 -20.04
N ALA A 21 22.40 -36.61 -19.41
CA ALA A 21 21.30 -35.80 -18.94
C ALA A 21 20.39 -35.52 -20.14
N ALA A 22 19.15 -35.98 -20.07
CA ALA A 22 18.15 -35.64 -21.07
C ALA A 22 18.06 -34.10 -21.18
N PRO A 23 18.01 -33.54 -22.41
CA PRO A 23 17.82 -32.11 -22.55
C PRO A 23 16.47 -31.74 -21.94
N VAL A 24 16.50 -30.94 -20.87
CA VAL A 24 15.33 -30.33 -20.26
C VAL A 24 14.61 -29.55 -21.36
N ARG A 25 13.47 -30.07 -21.83
CA ARG A 25 12.53 -29.30 -22.64
C ARG A 25 12.17 -28.06 -21.83
N LYS A 26 12.63 -26.89 -22.28
CA LYS A 26 12.13 -25.61 -21.79
C LYS A 26 10.65 -25.54 -22.16
N SER A 27 9.77 -25.89 -21.23
CA SER A 27 8.36 -25.53 -21.36
C SER A 27 8.28 -24.02 -21.60
N PRO A 28 7.46 -23.56 -22.55
CA PRO A 28 7.25 -22.12 -22.74
C PRO A 28 6.82 -21.52 -21.41
N LEU A 29 7.55 -20.51 -20.95
CA LEU A 29 7.13 -19.72 -19.79
C LEU A 29 5.74 -19.15 -20.09
N PRO A 30 4.80 -19.17 -19.12
CA PRO A 30 3.52 -18.53 -19.30
C PRO A 30 3.73 -17.05 -19.67
N PRO A 31 2.88 -16.47 -20.54
CA PRO A 31 3.01 -15.08 -20.94
C PRO A 31 3.04 -14.18 -19.71
N VAL A 32 4.06 -13.33 -19.62
CA VAL A 32 4.14 -12.30 -18.59
C VAL A 32 2.92 -11.41 -18.77
N ALA A 33 2.07 -11.34 -17.75
CA ALA A 33 0.92 -10.43 -17.74
C ALA A 33 1.43 -9.00 -17.99
N ALA A 34 0.79 -8.29 -18.93
CA ALA A 34 1.10 -6.89 -19.18
C ALA A 34 1.03 -6.11 -17.85
N PRO A 35 1.95 -5.16 -17.60
CA PRO A 35 1.89 -4.34 -16.40
C PRO A 35 0.53 -3.67 -16.32
N ASN A 36 -0.21 -3.92 -15.24
CA ASN A 36 -1.46 -3.22 -14.97
C ASN A 36 -1.12 -1.76 -14.64
N ILE A 37 -1.07 -0.90 -15.66
CA ILE A 37 -0.82 0.52 -15.47
C ILE A 37 -2.05 1.08 -14.75
N PRO A 38 -1.92 1.57 -13.51
CA PRO A 38 -3.09 2.04 -12.79
C PRO A 38 -3.65 3.28 -13.48
N ARG A 39 -4.92 3.20 -13.90
CA ARG A 39 -5.60 4.32 -14.56
C ARG A 39 -6.03 5.36 -13.52
N PRO A 40 -5.69 6.65 -13.70
CA PRO A 40 -6.21 7.72 -12.86
C PRO A 40 -7.74 7.79 -12.94
N LEU A 41 -8.37 8.09 -11.80
CA LEU A 41 -9.81 8.29 -11.66
C LEU A 41 -10.25 9.62 -12.26
N THR A 42 -11.55 9.74 -12.52
CA THR A 42 -12.16 10.99 -12.97
C THR A 42 -13.07 11.55 -11.87
N ALA A 43 -12.95 12.85 -11.58
CA ALA A 43 -13.81 13.53 -10.61
C ALA A 43 -15.29 13.37 -10.99
N SER A 44 -16.13 13.11 -9.99
CA SER A 44 -17.58 12.87 -10.16
C SER A 44 -18.44 13.78 -9.29
N GLY A 45 -17.83 14.72 -8.55
CA GLY A 45 -18.52 15.64 -7.66
C GLY A 45 -17.64 16.83 -7.27
N ALA A 46 -18.19 17.73 -6.46
CA ALA A 46 -17.45 18.88 -5.96
C ALA A 46 -16.37 18.46 -4.95
N PRO A 47 -15.19 19.12 -4.96
CA PRO A 47 -14.16 18.90 -3.95
C PRO A 47 -14.58 19.46 -2.59
N VAL A 48 -14.20 18.78 -1.53
CA VAL A 48 -14.24 19.29 -0.15
C VAL A 48 -12.81 19.65 0.26
N THR A 49 -12.62 20.88 0.76
CA THR A 49 -11.31 21.32 1.27
C THR A 49 -11.17 20.92 2.73
N LEU A 50 -10.02 20.33 3.08
CA LEU A 50 -9.68 19.93 4.44
C LEU A 50 -8.52 20.75 4.98
N SER A 51 -8.67 21.17 6.23
CA SER A 51 -7.61 21.80 7.02
C SER A 51 -6.76 20.75 7.74
N PRO A 52 -5.55 21.12 8.21
CA PRO A 52 -4.71 20.20 8.98
C PRO A 52 -5.44 19.69 10.24
N ALA A 53 -5.25 18.41 10.55
CA ALA A 53 -5.72 17.81 11.78
C ALA A 53 -4.98 18.40 13.00
N ALA A 54 -5.65 18.41 14.15
CA ALA A 54 -5.02 18.83 15.40
C ALA A 54 -3.87 17.89 15.78
N ALA A 55 -2.83 18.44 16.39
CA ALA A 55 -1.68 17.66 16.84
C ALA A 55 -2.03 16.90 18.12
N ASN A 56 -2.59 15.68 18.00
CA ASN A 56 -2.55 14.70 19.08
C ASN A 56 -1.57 13.57 18.71
N ARG A 57 -0.81 13.07 19.69
CA ARG A 57 0.24 12.05 19.46
C ARG A 57 -0.07 10.72 20.13
N GLN A 58 -1.15 10.65 20.92
CA GLN A 58 -1.53 9.43 21.63
C GLN A 58 -1.99 8.33 20.67
N GLU A 59 -2.65 8.71 19.57
CA GLU A 59 -3.16 7.77 18.56
C GLU A 59 -2.05 7.14 17.71
N ALA A 60 -0.81 7.66 17.78
CA ALA A 60 0.32 7.10 17.03
C ALA A 60 0.67 5.66 17.45
N ALA A 61 0.28 5.22 18.65
CA ALA A 61 0.42 3.83 19.08
C ALA A 61 -0.52 2.87 18.31
N SER A 62 -1.53 3.41 17.63
CA SER A 62 -2.56 2.65 16.92
C SER A 62 -2.35 2.61 15.41
N VAL A 63 -1.18 2.96 14.89
CA VAL A 63 -0.90 2.90 13.46
C VAL A 63 -0.98 1.46 12.97
N THR A 64 -1.85 1.19 12.00
CA THR A 64 -2.05 -0.14 11.42
C THR A 64 -1.42 -0.29 10.04
N GLU A 65 -1.33 0.81 9.29
CA GLU A 65 -0.79 0.82 7.94
C GLU A 65 -0.10 2.15 7.64
N VAL A 66 1.01 2.11 6.90
CA VAL A 66 1.70 3.28 6.34
C VAL A 66 2.07 3.01 4.89
N VAL A 67 1.60 3.86 3.97
CA VAL A 67 1.92 3.81 2.54
C VAL A 67 2.68 5.07 2.15
N VAL A 68 3.93 4.92 1.72
CA VAL A 68 4.71 6.04 1.17
C VAL A 68 4.28 6.29 -0.28
N LEU A 69 3.83 7.50 -0.57
CA LEU A 69 3.44 7.89 -1.92
C LEU A 69 4.67 8.26 -2.74
N ARG A 70 5.05 7.37 -3.66
CA ARG A 70 6.15 7.60 -4.59
C ARG A 70 5.73 8.50 -5.74
N GLY A 71 6.71 9.19 -6.35
CA GLY A 71 6.49 10.04 -7.52
C GLY A 71 5.88 11.41 -7.19
N GLN A 72 6.07 11.90 -5.97
CA GLN A 72 5.54 13.19 -5.50
C GLN A 72 6.55 14.35 -5.64
N GLY A 73 7.51 14.22 -6.55
CA GLY A 73 8.65 15.14 -6.67
C GLY A 73 9.48 15.16 -5.39
N ASP A 74 9.86 16.37 -4.95
CA ASP A 74 10.68 16.58 -3.76
C ASP A 74 9.87 16.53 -2.44
N THR A 75 8.55 16.31 -2.52
CA THR A 75 7.69 16.28 -1.34
C THR A 75 7.55 14.85 -0.84
N THR A 76 7.91 14.61 0.43
CA THR A 76 7.65 13.30 1.05
C THR A 76 6.23 13.27 1.58
N ILE A 77 5.42 12.34 1.05
CA ILE A 77 4.01 12.18 1.42
C ILE A 77 3.75 10.73 1.80
N LYS A 78 2.94 10.55 2.85
CA LYS A 78 2.50 9.24 3.33
C LYS A 78 0.99 9.24 3.53
N LEU A 79 0.37 8.11 3.23
CA LEU A 79 -0.92 7.76 3.80
C LEU A 79 -0.68 6.86 5.00
N PHE A 80 -1.50 6.99 6.03
CA PHE A 80 -1.47 6.06 7.15
C PHE A 80 -2.84 5.94 7.79
N GLY A 81 -3.09 4.80 8.40
CA GLY A 81 -4.33 4.50 9.12
C GLY A 81 -4.07 4.30 10.61
N LEU A 82 -4.95 4.85 11.44
CA LEU A 82 -4.98 4.64 12.88
C LEU A 82 -6.22 3.81 13.25
N ALA A 83 -6.03 2.74 14.03
CA ALA A 83 -7.15 2.03 14.65
C ALA A 83 -7.65 2.82 15.86
N GLY A 84 -8.85 3.40 15.76
CA GLY A 84 -9.44 4.21 16.82
C GLY A 84 -10.93 4.00 17.05
N GLY A 85 -11.65 3.57 16.01
CA GLY A 85 -13.08 3.27 16.09
C GLY A 85 -13.39 1.78 16.14
N ASP A 86 -14.67 1.44 15.99
CA ASP A 86 -15.12 0.06 15.80
C ASP A 86 -14.76 -0.41 14.39
N PRO A 87 -13.86 -1.39 14.22
CA PRO A 87 -13.45 -1.86 12.90
C PRO A 87 -14.59 -2.40 12.03
N ALA A 88 -15.73 -2.78 12.61
CA ALA A 88 -16.92 -3.20 11.87
C ALA A 88 -17.76 -2.03 11.35
N MET A 89 -17.60 -0.83 11.91
CA MET A 89 -18.45 0.36 11.66
C MET A 89 -17.68 1.56 11.14
N ASN A 90 -16.63 1.32 10.36
CA ASN A 90 -15.55 2.28 10.12
C ASN A 90 -14.80 2.57 11.44
N GLY A 91 -13.51 2.27 11.43
CA GLY A 91 -12.65 2.50 12.59
C GLY A 91 -11.20 2.74 12.22
N LEU A 92 -10.94 2.87 10.92
CA LEU A 92 -9.65 3.20 10.35
C LEU A 92 -9.66 4.69 10.01
N HIS A 93 -9.27 5.50 10.99
CA HIS A 93 -9.03 6.91 10.76
C HIS A 93 -7.83 7.04 9.82
N THR A 94 -8.11 7.48 8.59
CA THR A 94 -7.13 7.51 7.52
C THR A 94 -6.65 8.93 7.31
N TYR A 95 -5.34 9.10 7.20
CA TYR A 95 -4.68 10.39 7.12
C TYR A 95 -3.71 10.48 5.96
N LEU A 96 -3.53 11.69 5.45
CA LEU A 96 -2.43 12.07 4.57
C LEU A 96 -1.46 12.94 5.37
N ALA A 97 -0.19 12.53 5.41
CA ALA A 97 0.89 13.29 6.02
C ALA A 97 1.83 13.85 4.94
N VAL A 98 2.08 15.15 5.00
CA VAL A 98 3.09 15.85 4.19
C VAL A 98 4.24 16.27 5.09
N PHE A 99 5.46 15.87 4.72
CA PHE A 99 6.65 16.34 5.40
C PHE A 99 6.90 17.80 5.05
N ILE A 100 7.12 18.64 6.07
CA ILE A 100 7.49 20.04 5.89
C ILE A 100 9.01 20.16 5.91
N ASP A 101 9.61 19.99 7.08
CA ASP A 101 11.04 20.02 7.33
C ASP A 101 11.34 19.41 8.72
N PRO A 102 12.61 19.18 9.11
CA PRO A 102 12.93 18.61 10.41
C PRO A 102 12.50 19.43 11.64
N ALA A 103 12.35 20.76 11.52
CA ALA A 103 11.96 21.63 12.62
C ALA A 103 10.44 21.68 12.82
N GLN A 104 9.67 21.71 11.73
CA GLN A 104 8.20 21.75 11.76
C GLN A 104 7.56 20.35 11.74
N GLY A 105 8.29 19.34 11.26
CA GLY A 105 7.84 17.96 11.19
C GLY A 105 6.84 17.71 10.05
N TRP A 106 5.74 17.03 10.39
CA TRP A 106 4.71 16.61 9.44
C TRP A 106 3.43 17.42 9.61
N ARG A 107 2.83 17.82 8.50
CA ARG A 107 1.45 18.30 8.45
C ARG A 107 0.54 17.14 8.09
N VAL A 108 -0.47 16.91 8.91
CA VAL A 108 -1.37 15.76 8.79
C VAL A 108 -2.78 16.23 8.48
N PHE A 109 -3.49 15.53 7.61
CA PHE A 109 -4.87 15.80 7.23
C PHE A 109 -5.69 14.51 7.36
N GLN A 110 -6.79 14.53 8.10
CA GLN A 110 -7.69 13.38 8.18
C GLN A 110 -8.56 13.35 6.93
N ILE A 111 -8.41 12.33 6.10
CA ILE A 111 -9.18 12.21 4.84
C ILE A 111 -10.49 11.45 5.01
N GLY A 112 -10.62 10.68 6.10
CA GLY A 112 -11.87 10.03 6.47
C GLY A 112 -11.71 8.93 7.49
N ASP A 113 -12.79 8.20 7.69
CA ASP A 113 -12.89 7.02 8.53
C ASP A 113 -13.51 5.89 7.71
N PHE A 114 -12.76 4.80 7.57
CA PHE A 114 -13.07 3.73 6.63
C PHE A 114 -12.93 2.36 7.30
N LEU A 115 -13.32 1.32 6.58
CA LEU A 115 -12.93 -0.06 6.87
C LEU A 115 -11.52 -0.34 6.34
N SER A 116 -11.19 0.19 5.17
CA SER A 116 -9.89 0.04 4.51
C SER A 116 -9.74 1.05 3.37
N PHE A 117 -8.51 1.36 2.98
CA PHE A 117 -8.21 2.12 1.76
C PHE A 117 -7.21 1.37 0.87
N ARG A 118 -7.19 1.72 -0.42
CA ARG A 118 -6.21 1.24 -1.39
C ARG A 118 -5.83 2.37 -2.34
N VAL A 119 -4.54 2.53 -2.57
CA VAL A 119 -4.04 3.45 -3.61
C VAL A 119 -4.32 2.86 -4.98
N VAL A 120 -5.09 3.59 -5.78
CA VAL A 120 -5.38 3.27 -7.19
C VAL A 120 -4.29 3.87 -8.06
N ALA A 121 -4.00 5.17 -7.93
CA ALA A 121 -2.96 5.85 -8.69
C ALA A 121 -2.32 6.95 -7.85
N SER A 122 -1.09 7.34 -8.19
CA SER A 122 -0.34 8.40 -7.52
C SER A 122 0.44 9.20 -8.57
N SER A 123 0.33 10.52 -8.51
CA SER A 123 1.05 11.46 -9.38
C SER A 123 1.36 12.73 -8.58
N PRO A 124 2.29 13.60 -9.03
CA PRO A 124 2.61 14.82 -8.29
C PRO A 124 1.36 15.62 -7.90
N GLY A 125 1.20 15.89 -6.60
CA GLY A 125 0.09 16.69 -6.06
C GLY A 125 -1.25 15.95 -5.96
N ARG A 126 -1.27 14.63 -6.19
CA ARG A 126 -2.50 13.85 -6.29
C ARG A 126 -2.34 12.38 -5.88
N VAL A 127 -3.32 11.85 -5.18
CA VAL A 127 -3.49 10.40 -5.00
C VAL A 127 -4.95 10.01 -5.21
N ASP A 128 -5.13 8.89 -5.89
CA ASP A 128 -6.44 8.33 -6.21
C ASP A 128 -6.66 7.12 -5.32
N LEU A 129 -7.77 7.11 -4.61
CA LEU A 129 -8.07 6.12 -3.59
C LEU A 129 -9.36 5.39 -3.93
N GLU A 130 -9.34 4.10 -3.65
CA GLU A 130 -10.53 3.29 -3.46
C GLU A 130 -10.64 3.01 -1.97
N VAL A 131 -11.80 3.26 -1.37
CA VAL A 131 -12.06 3.05 0.05
C VAL A 131 -13.26 2.11 0.20
N ARG A 132 -13.24 1.33 1.28
CA ARG A 132 -14.41 0.57 1.71
C ARG A 132 -14.95 1.20 2.97
N GLU A 133 -16.26 1.43 3.01
CA GLU A 133 -16.94 2.05 4.14
C GLU A 133 -18.18 1.24 4.52
N SER A 134 -18.46 1.17 5.82
CA SER A 134 -19.74 0.70 6.33
C SER A 134 -20.82 1.72 5.98
N THR A 135 -21.99 1.22 5.56
CA THR A 135 -23.16 2.05 5.27
C THR A 135 -24.28 1.67 6.22
N HIS A 136 -25.04 2.68 6.66
CA HIS A 136 -26.21 2.46 7.50
C HIS A 136 -27.46 2.90 6.74
N ASN A 137 -28.42 1.99 6.57
CA ASN A 137 -29.75 2.36 6.11
C ASN A 137 -30.62 2.68 7.34
N PRO A 138 -30.99 3.96 7.56
CA PRO A 138 -31.76 4.35 8.74
C PRO A 138 -33.19 3.81 8.74
N ASP A 139 -33.77 3.52 7.57
CA ASP A 139 -35.15 3.06 7.45
C ASP A 139 -35.29 1.57 7.79
N THR A 140 -34.27 0.77 7.48
CA THR A 140 -34.27 -0.68 7.70
C THR A 140 -33.38 -1.13 8.85
N GLY A 141 -32.50 -0.24 9.35
CA GLY A 141 -31.46 -0.56 10.32
C GLY A 141 -30.33 -1.45 9.78
N VAL A 142 -30.36 -1.80 8.49
CA VAL A 142 -29.38 -2.70 7.89
C VAL A 142 -28.04 -2.00 7.74
N ILE A 143 -26.99 -2.67 8.22
CA ILE A 143 -25.60 -2.28 8.00
C ILE A 143 -25.09 -3.00 6.75
N GLY A 144 -24.68 -2.22 5.77
CA GLY A 144 -24.08 -2.69 4.53
C GLY A 144 -22.63 -2.25 4.40
N GLN A 145 -22.08 -2.47 3.22
CA GLN A 145 -20.77 -1.96 2.84
C GLN A 145 -20.85 -1.36 1.45
N ALA A 146 -20.10 -0.29 1.24
CA ALA A 146 -19.91 0.33 -0.06
C ALA A 146 -18.44 0.47 -0.38
N THR A 147 -18.13 0.38 -1.67
CA THR A 147 -16.84 0.81 -2.20
C THR A 147 -17.02 2.18 -2.82
N ARG A 148 -16.21 3.14 -2.38
CA ARG A 148 -16.21 4.50 -2.91
C ARG A 148 -14.83 4.86 -3.43
N ARG A 149 -14.81 5.78 -4.39
CA ARG A 149 -13.58 6.26 -5.02
C ARG A 149 -13.45 7.76 -4.82
N MET A 150 -12.23 8.20 -4.60
CA MET A 150 -11.93 9.61 -4.37
C MET A 150 -10.55 10.00 -4.89
N ILE A 151 -10.40 11.28 -5.19
CA ILE A 151 -9.14 11.92 -5.53
C ILE A 151 -8.79 12.84 -4.37
N VAL A 152 -7.59 12.66 -3.82
CA VAL A 152 -7.02 13.58 -2.82
C VAL A 152 -5.99 14.46 -3.52
N GLY A 153 -6.27 15.76 -3.60
CA GLY A 153 -5.39 16.77 -4.20
C GLY A 153 -4.66 17.58 -3.13
N PHE A 154 -3.38 17.85 -3.34
CA PHE A 154 -2.54 18.59 -2.39
C PHE A 154 -1.53 19.46 -3.15
N ALA A 155 -1.96 20.67 -3.51
CA ALA A 155 -1.10 21.62 -4.22
C ALA A 155 -0.14 22.32 -3.26
N ARG A 156 1.13 22.46 -3.67
CA ARG A 156 2.10 23.32 -2.96
C ARG A 156 1.70 24.79 -3.11
N GLY A 157 2.15 25.61 -2.18
CA GLY A 157 2.02 27.07 -2.29
C GLY A 157 2.82 27.64 -3.46
N PRO A 158 2.59 28.92 -3.82
CA PRO A 158 3.23 29.56 -4.97
C PRO A 158 4.76 29.56 -4.94
N GLN A 159 5.38 29.51 -3.75
CA GLN A 159 6.84 29.46 -3.57
C GLN A 159 7.33 28.03 -3.23
N GLY A 160 6.50 27.02 -3.47
CA GLY A 160 6.80 25.64 -3.11
C GLY A 160 6.58 25.34 -1.63
N GLU A 161 5.80 26.14 -0.90
CA GLU A 161 5.47 25.79 0.49
C GLU A 161 4.68 24.46 0.53
N PRO A 162 4.85 23.65 1.59
CA PRO A 162 4.01 22.49 1.78
C PRO A 162 2.52 22.88 1.80
N PRO A 163 1.61 22.05 1.24
CA PRO A 163 0.19 22.34 1.13
C PRO A 163 -0.40 22.80 2.47
N ALA A 164 -1.06 23.97 2.49
CA ALA A 164 -1.75 24.47 3.68
C ALA A 164 -3.09 23.76 3.90
N THR A 165 -3.70 23.31 2.82
CA THR A 165 -4.95 22.54 2.77
C THR A 165 -4.82 21.42 1.74
N ILE A 166 -5.74 20.47 1.79
CA ILE A 166 -5.92 19.46 0.74
C ILE A 166 -7.37 19.48 0.27
N THR A 167 -7.64 18.85 -0.87
CA THR A 167 -9.01 18.62 -1.36
C THR A 167 -9.29 17.12 -1.44
N VAL A 168 -10.51 16.73 -1.12
CA VAL A 168 -11.04 15.38 -1.33
C VAL A 168 -12.23 15.47 -2.27
N THR A 169 -12.14 14.79 -3.40
CA THR A 169 -13.13 14.86 -4.47
C THR A 169 -13.70 13.48 -4.74
N PRO A 170 -15.04 13.28 -4.76
CA PRO A 170 -15.64 12.03 -5.23
C PRO A 170 -15.17 11.71 -6.66
N ALA A 171 -14.96 10.43 -6.97
CA ALA A 171 -14.44 10.02 -8.27
C ALA A 171 -15.00 8.68 -8.77
N ARG A 172 -14.77 8.36 -10.05
CA ARG A 172 -15.12 7.09 -10.70
C ARG A 172 -13.99 6.56 -11.58
#